data_AF-A0A954NLI2-F1
#
_entry.id   AF-A0A954NLI2-F1
#
_cell.length_a   1.000
_cell.length_b   1.000
_cell.length_c   1.000
_cell.angle_alpha   90.00
_cell.angle_beta   90.00
_cell.angle_gamma   90.00
#
_symmetry.space_group_name_H-M   'P 1'
#
loop_
_entity.id
_entity.type
_entity.pdbx_description
1 polymer ?
#
loop_
_entity_poly.entity_id
_entity_poly.type
_entity_poly.pdbx_seq_one_letter_code
_entity_poly.pdbx_strand_id
1 'polypeptide(L)'
;MTSRETIIKQIIDLENRGAALASTAIEQTDPDLLRIATQVFGTWETALRYAGVSLRRLDLKWNLNSVGIINRLREKNAVGEDMRATYQDRQDHDFYLSVRRAFGTWRTALLAAGIKPPERNRPFVPTARQRVLEEISNRVAEGLSLRLSDVRR
;
A
#
# COMPACT_ATOMS: atom_id res chain seq x y z
N MET A 1 38.16 -0.20 -2.23
CA MET A 1 37.12 0.87 -2.30
C MET A 1 36.20 0.55 -3.46
N THR A 2 35.03 -0.02 -3.20
CA THR A 2 33.97 -0.12 -4.22
C THR A 2 33.26 1.24 -4.27
N SER A 3 33.37 1.93 -5.40
CA SER A 3 32.73 3.25 -5.59
C SER A 3 31.24 3.08 -5.85
N ARG A 4 30.43 4.08 -5.44
CA ARG A 4 28.99 4.16 -5.75
C ARG A 4 28.72 3.95 -7.23
N GLU A 5 29.58 4.49 -8.09
CA GLU A 5 29.48 4.35 -9.54
C GLU A 5 29.68 2.92 -10.02
N THR A 6 30.55 2.14 -9.37
CA THR A 6 30.80 0.73 -9.73
C THR A 6 29.55 -0.12 -9.51
N ILE A 7 28.87 0.10 -8.38
CA ILE A 7 27.63 -0.61 -8.03
C ILE A 7 26.52 -0.25 -9.00
N ILE A 8 26.38 1.03 -9.34
CA ILE A 8 25.39 1.48 -10.34
C ILE A 8 25.65 0.85 -11.71
N LYS A 9 26.91 0.80 -12.17
CA LYS A 9 27.28 0.15 -13.43
C LYS A 9 26.96 -1.34 -13.43
N GLN A 10 27.21 -2.04 -12.33
CA GLN A 10 26.86 -3.46 -12.19
C GLN A 10 25.35 -3.68 -12.25
N ILE A 11 24.57 -2.83 -11.61
CA ILE A 11 23.10 -2.90 -11.65
C ILE A 11 22.57 -2.68 -13.08
N ILE A 12 23.10 -1.70 -13.81
CA ILE A 12 22.72 -1.43 -15.21
C ILE A 12 23.11 -2.60 -16.12
N ASP A 13 24.29 -3.18 -15.92
CA ASP A 13 24.75 -4.35 -16.67
C ASP A 13 23.84 -5.58 -16.42
N LEU A 14 23.41 -5.80 -15.18
CA LEU A 14 22.42 -6.82 -14.84
C LEU A 14 21.05 -6.55 -15.50
N GLU A 15 20.60 -5.29 -15.54
CA GLU A 15 19.37 -4.91 -16.26
C GLU A 15 19.48 -5.20 -17.76
N ASN A 16 20.60 -4.82 -18.38
CA ASN A 16 20.86 -5.02 -19.82
C ASN A 16 20.93 -6.51 -20.18
N ARG A 17 21.38 -7.36 -19.26
CA ARG A 17 21.40 -8.82 -19.42
C ARG A 17 20.03 -9.46 -19.22
N GLY A 18 19.01 -8.68 -18.86
CA GLY A 18 17.67 -9.19 -18.52
C GLY A 18 17.66 -10.04 -17.26
N ALA A 19 18.65 -9.89 -16.37
CA ALA A 19 18.71 -10.64 -15.13
C ALA A 19 17.59 -10.19 -14.18
N ALA A 20 17.08 -11.12 -13.37
CA ALA A 20 16.09 -10.80 -12.36
C ALA A 20 16.72 -9.93 -11.26
N LEU A 21 16.35 -8.65 -11.20
CA LEU A 21 16.85 -7.68 -10.20
C LEU A 21 16.10 -7.76 -8.86
N ALA A 22 15.34 -8.83 -8.63
CA ALA A 22 14.67 -9.09 -7.37
C ALA A 22 15.69 -9.26 -6.25
N SER A 23 15.43 -8.70 -5.07
CA SER A 23 16.35 -8.84 -3.94
C SER A 23 16.65 -10.31 -3.62
N THR A 24 15.65 -11.19 -3.74
CA THR A 24 15.78 -12.64 -3.54
C THR A 24 16.56 -13.33 -4.65
N ALA A 25 16.44 -12.87 -5.90
CA ALA A 25 17.18 -13.42 -7.02
C ALA A 25 18.65 -13.01 -6.96
N ILE A 26 18.92 -11.76 -6.58
CA ILE A 26 20.28 -11.26 -6.37
C ILE A 26 20.89 -11.87 -5.11
N GLU A 27 20.13 -12.11 -4.04
CA GLU A 27 20.63 -12.85 -2.87
C GLU A 27 21.13 -14.26 -3.24
N GLN A 28 20.48 -14.93 -4.20
CA GLN A 28 20.90 -16.24 -4.70
C GLN A 28 22.05 -16.17 -5.70
N THR A 29 22.14 -15.10 -6.51
CA THR A 29 23.10 -15.00 -7.61
C THR A 29 24.37 -14.28 -7.20
N ASP A 30 24.24 -13.17 -6.47
CA ASP A 30 25.35 -12.31 -6.02
C ASP A 30 24.99 -11.62 -4.67
N PRO A 31 25.12 -12.34 -3.55
CA PRO A 31 24.80 -11.81 -2.22
C PRO A 31 25.77 -10.70 -1.78
N ASP A 32 26.99 -10.68 -2.30
CA ASP A 32 27.97 -9.64 -1.97
C ASP A 32 27.59 -8.30 -2.59
N LEU A 33 27.13 -8.31 -3.85
CA LEU A 33 26.58 -7.11 -4.48
C LEU A 33 25.39 -6.56 -3.69
N LEU A 34 24.46 -7.42 -3.25
CA LEU A 34 23.32 -7.02 -2.44
C LEU A 34 23.77 -6.34 -1.14
N ARG A 35 24.73 -6.95 -0.42
CA ARG A 35 25.26 -6.44 0.84
C ARG A 35 25.98 -5.10 0.66
N ILE A 36 26.86 -5.00 -0.33
CA ILE A 36 27.64 -3.79 -0.60
C ILE A 36 26.72 -2.65 -1.05
N ALA A 37 25.77 -2.93 -1.95
CA ALA A 37 24.80 -1.93 -2.39
C ALA A 37 23.93 -1.44 -1.23
N THR A 38 23.50 -2.33 -0.35
CA THR A 38 22.74 -1.98 0.86
C THR A 38 23.58 -1.15 1.84
N GLN A 39 24.87 -1.46 2.01
CA GLN A 39 25.76 -0.68 2.88
C GLN A 39 26.02 0.73 2.33
N VAL A 40 26.09 0.88 1.01
CA VAL A 40 26.46 2.15 0.35
C VAL A 40 25.25 3.06 0.10
N PHE A 41 24.11 2.48 -0.28
CA PHE A 41 22.87 3.19 -0.65
C PHE A 41 21.74 3.03 0.36
N GLY A 42 21.96 2.27 1.44
CA GLY A 42 20.97 1.99 2.48
C GLY A 42 20.08 0.79 2.14
N THR A 43 19.54 0.72 0.93
CA THR A 43 18.74 -0.42 0.45
C THR A 43 19.05 -0.76 -1.00
N TRP A 44 18.84 -2.03 -1.37
CA TRP A 44 18.92 -2.48 -2.77
C TRP A 44 18.00 -1.68 -3.70
N GLU A 45 16.79 -1.38 -3.25
CA GLU A 45 15.80 -0.59 -3.98
C GLU A 45 16.30 0.84 -4.26
N THR A 46 17.00 1.43 -3.30
CA THR A 46 17.60 2.76 -3.46
C THR A 46 18.73 2.70 -4.49
N ALA A 47 19.55 1.65 -4.47
CA ALA A 47 20.59 1.44 -5.48
C ALA A 47 19.99 1.28 -6.90
N LEU A 48 18.89 0.53 -7.05
CA LEU A 48 18.16 0.40 -8.31
C LEU A 48 17.62 1.76 -8.82
N ARG A 49 17.08 2.59 -7.91
CA ARG A 49 16.63 3.95 -8.24
C ARG A 49 17.77 4.84 -8.73
N TYR A 50 18.92 4.82 -8.05
CA TYR A 50 20.10 5.58 -8.48
C TYR A 50 20.67 5.09 -9.80
N ALA A 51 20.49 3.81 -10.12
CA ALA A 51 20.84 3.23 -11.41
C ALA A 51 19.85 3.54 -12.53
N GLY A 52 18.75 4.26 -12.26
CA GLY A 52 17.74 4.58 -13.26
C GLY A 52 16.87 3.39 -13.67
N VAL A 53 16.98 2.26 -12.98
CA VAL A 53 16.18 1.07 -13.23
C VAL A 53 14.74 1.37 -12.82
N SER A 54 13.85 1.38 -13.81
CA SER A 54 12.43 1.58 -13.56
C SER A 54 11.87 0.37 -12.81
N LEU A 55 11.64 0.52 -11.50
CA LEU A 55 11.00 -0.46 -10.61
C LEU A 55 9.63 -0.94 -11.11
N ARG A 56 9.05 -0.23 -12.09
CA ARG A 56 7.82 -0.57 -12.80
C ARG A 56 7.95 -1.80 -13.71
N ARG A 57 9.16 -2.14 -14.19
CA ARG A 57 9.42 -3.30 -15.06
C ARG A 57 9.76 -4.57 -14.30
N LEU A 58 10.14 -4.42 -13.03
CA LEU A 58 10.51 -5.54 -12.19
C LEU A 58 9.25 -5.98 -11.45
N ASP A 59 8.67 -7.08 -11.89
CA ASP A 59 7.53 -7.78 -11.28
C ASP A 59 7.98 -8.45 -9.95
N LEU A 60 8.61 -7.65 -9.08
CA LEU A 60 9.17 -8.10 -7.83
C LEU A 60 8.00 -8.43 -6.91
N LYS A 61 7.89 -9.69 -6.49
CA LYS A 61 7.12 -10.02 -5.29
C LYS A 61 7.75 -9.27 -4.12
N TRP A 62 7.18 -8.10 -3.82
CA TRP A 62 7.73 -7.14 -2.89
C TRP A 62 7.64 -7.64 -1.44
N ASN A 63 8.77 -7.91 -0.80
CA ASN A 63 8.87 -7.88 0.67
C ASN A 63 8.93 -6.42 1.12
N LEU A 64 7.78 -5.74 1.06
CA LEU A 64 7.63 -4.33 1.43
C LEU A 64 7.95 -4.13 2.91
N ASN A 65 9.14 -3.58 3.20
CA ASN A 65 9.37 -2.90 4.46
C ASN A 65 8.51 -1.61 4.51
N SER A 66 8.23 -1.10 5.71
CA SER A 66 7.36 0.06 5.92
C SER A 66 7.82 1.30 5.13
N VAL A 67 9.13 1.44 4.89
CA VAL A 67 9.72 2.57 4.16
C VAL A 67 9.41 2.51 2.66
N GLY A 68 9.49 1.33 2.05
CA GLY A 68 9.17 1.11 0.65
C GLY A 68 7.70 1.41 0.32
N ILE A 69 6.79 1.05 1.23
CA ILE A 69 5.36 1.38 1.11
C ILE A 69 5.15 2.90 1.10
N ILE A 70 5.81 3.61 2.03
CA ILE A 70 5.70 5.08 2.12
C ILE A 70 6.17 5.74 0.84
N ASN A 71 7.31 5.31 0.29
CA ASN A 71 7.83 5.86 -0.97
C ASN A 71 6.89 5.60 -2.15
N ARG A 72 6.35 4.37 -2.25
CA ARG A 72 5.38 4.03 -3.31
C ARG A 72 4.08 4.81 -3.20
N LEU A 73 3.59 5.05 -1.99
CA LEU A 73 2.43 5.92 -1.77
C LEU A 73 2.72 7.36 -2.22
N ARG A 74 3.93 7.88 -1.95
CA ARG A 74 4.34 9.21 -2.41
C ARG A 74 4.44 9.29 -3.93
N GLU A 75 5.02 8.28 -4.57
CA GLU A 75 5.11 8.20 -6.03
C GLU A 75 3.72 8.16 -6.69
N LYS A 76 2.82 7.29 -6.22
CA LYS A 76 1.43 7.23 -6.71
C LYS A 76 0.71 8.56 -6.56
N ASN A 77 0.91 9.25 -5.43
CA ASN A 77 0.34 10.56 -5.20
C ASN A 77 0.97 11.65 -6.10
N ALA A 78 2.26 11.57 -6.41
CA ALA A 78 2.94 12.51 -7.31
C ALA A 78 2.48 12.36 -8.77
N VAL A 79 2.12 11.14 -9.18
CA VAL A 79 1.50 10.86 -10.50
C VAL A 79 0.03 11.27 -10.55
N GLY A 80 -0.58 11.63 -9.41
CA GLY A 80 -1.97 12.04 -9.32
C GLY A 80 -2.97 10.87 -9.32
N GLU A 81 -2.54 9.66 -8.95
CA GLU A 81 -3.46 8.53 -8.81
C GLU A 81 -4.46 8.74 -7.68
N ASP A 82 -5.65 8.15 -7.80
CA ASP A 82 -6.65 8.17 -6.72
C ASP A 82 -6.13 7.35 -5.52
N MET A 83 -5.86 8.03 -4.41
CA MET A 83 -5.36 7.44 -3.17
C MET A 83 -6.47 6.85 -2.28
N ARG A 84 -7.71 6.74 -2.77
CA ARG A 84 -8.79 6.02 -2.08
C ARG A 84 -8.45 4.54 -1.95
N ALA A 85 -8.61 4.02 -0.74
CA ALA A 85 -8.37 2.61 -0.42
C ALA A 85 -9.12 1.66 -1.37
N THR A 86 -10.39 1.95 -1.70
CA THR A 86 -11.21 1.13 -2.59
C THR A 86 -10.73 1.12 -4.04
N TYR A 87 -10.11 2.22 -4.50
CA TYR A 87 -9.56 2.30 -5.84
C TYR A 87 -8.27 1.48 -5.89
N GLN A 88 -7.36 1.71 -4.94
CA GLN A 88 -6.06 1.03 -4.92
C GLN A 88 -6.19 -0.47 -4.66
N ASP A 89 -7.14 -0.92 -3.83
CA ASP A 89 -7.45 -2.35 -3.62
C ASP A 89 -7.88 -3.06 -4.91
N ARG A 90 -8.62 -2.37 -5.78
CA ARG A 90 -9.04 -2.93 -7.09
C ARG A 90 -7.92 -2.93 -8.12
N GLN A 91 -6.99 -1.99 -8.05
CA GLN A 91 -5.87 -1.89 -8.99
C GLN A 91 -4.74 -2.86 -8.63
N ASP A 92 -4.41 -2.96 -7.34
CA ASP A 92 -3.28 -3.72 -6.83
C ASP A 92 -3.60 -4.26 -5.43
N HIS A 93 -4.33 -5.39 -5.42
CA HIS A 93 -4.80 -6.03 -4.19
C HIS A 93 -3.64 -6.47 -3.28
N ASP A 94 -2.55 -6.97 -3.86
CA ASP A 94 -1.38 -7.43 -3.11
C ASP A 94 -0.63 -6.26 -2.45
N PHE A 95 -0.52 -5.13 -3.13
CA PHE A 95 0.01 -3.91 -2.52
C PHE A 95 -0.89 -3.41 -1.40
N TYR A 96 -2.21 -3.43 -1.59
CA TYR A 96 -3.17 -3.06 -0.54
C TYR A 96 -3.03 -3.95 0.71
N LEU A 97 -2.95 -5.27 0.54
CA LEU A 97 -2.74 -6.20 1.65
C LEU A 97 -1.39 -5.96 2.35
N SER A 98 -0.33 -5.67 1.59
CA SER A 98 0.99 -5.34 2.13
C SER A 98 0.96 -4.06 2.97
N VAL A 99 0.28 -3.01 2.49
CA VAL A 99 0.05 -1.77 3.22
C VAL A 99 -0.73 -2.03 4.51
N ARG A 100 -1.78 -2.85 4.45
CA ARG A 100 -2.57 -3.23 5.64
C ARG A 100 -1.76 -4.03 6.66
N ARG A 101 -0.88 -4.94 6.22
CA ARG A 101 -0.02 -5.70 7.13
C ARG A 101 0.99 -4.81 7.85
N ALA A 102 1.58 -3.84 7.14
CA ALA A 102 2.62 -2.98 7.72
C ALA A 102 2.08 -1.84 8.58
N PHE A 103 0.94 -1.24 8.21
CA PHE A 103 0.41 -0.02 8.86
C PHE A 103 -0.96 -0.21 9.54
N GLY A 104 -1.56 -1.39 9.41
CA GLY A 104 -2.90 -1.72 9.90
C GLY A 104 -4.02 -1.18 9.00
N THR A 105 -4.00 0.13 8.71
CA THR A 105 -5.01 0.80 7.88
C THR A 105 -4.38 1.57 6.73
N TRP A 106 -5.14 1.70 5.63
CA TRP A 106 -4.72 2.54 4.51
C TRP A 106 -4.53 4.01 4.92
N ARG A 107 -5.39 4.50 5.83
CA ARG A 107 -5.32 5.88 6.33
C ARG A 107 -4.02 6.15 7.09
N THR A 108 -3.61 5.24 7.97
CA THR A 108 -2.35 5.36 8.73
C THR A 108 -1.14 5.33 7.81
N ALA A 109 -1.18 4.53 6.74
CA ALA A 109 -0.13 4.51 5.73
C ALA A 109 -0.03 5.84 4.96
N LEU A 110 -1.16 6.43 4.56
CA LEU A 110 -1.19 7.76 3.91
C LEU A 110 -0.63 8.85 4.84
N LEU A 111 -1.02 8.83 6.12
CA LEU A 111 -0.49 9.77 7.11
C LEU A 111 1.02 9.61 7.31
N ALA A 112 1.52 8.37 7.40
CA ALA A 112 2.95 8.08 7.47
C ALA A 112 3.70 8.56 6.22
N ALA A 113 3.03 8.53 5.05
CA ALA A 113 3.57 9.06 3.81
C ALA A 113 3.50 10.59 3.70
N GLY A 114 2.84 11.28 4.63
CA GLY A 114 2.61 12.73 4.58
C GLY A 114 1.49 13.14 3.61
N ILE A 115 0.64 12.20 3.20
CA ILE A 115 -0.42 12.39 2.23
C ILE A 115 -1.73 12.61 2.99
N LYS A 116 -2.44 13.71 2.69
CA LYS A 116 -3.75 13.99 3.30
C LYS A 116 -4.75 12.92 2.84
N PRO A 117 -5.26 12.06 3.72
CA PRO A 117 -6.21 11.03 3.32
C PRO A 117 -7.53 11.68 2.85
N PRO A 118 -8.18 11.11 1.82
CA PRO A 118 -9.44 11.64 1.33
C PRO A 118 -10.48 11.68 2.45
N GLU A 119 -11.24 12.76 2.52
CA GLU A 119 -12.29 12.88 3.54
C GLU A 119 -13.32 11.78 3.35
N ARG A 120 -13.60 11.08 4.44
CA ARG A 120 -14.64 10.05 4.46
C ARG A 120 -15.96 10.78 4.54
N ASN A 121 -16.49 11.18 3.39
CA ASN A 121 -17.85 11.71 3.29
C ASN A 121 -18.83 10.54 3.46
N ARG A 122 -18.95 10.02 4.68
CA ARG A 122 -20.17 9.32 5.06
C ARG A 122 -21.15 10.41 5.46
N PRO A 123 -22.21 10.67 4.70
CA PRO A 123 -23.28 11.49 5.21
C PRO A 123 -23.74 10.83 6.51
N PHE A 124 -23.47 11.50 7.63
CA PHE A 124 -24.27 11.27 8.82
C PHE A 124 -25.70 11.61 8.38
N VAL A 125 -26.60 10.63 8.42
CA VAL A 125 -28.03 10.84 8.13
C VAL A 125 -28.75 10.89 9.48
N PRO A 126 -28.97 12.09 10.07
CA PRO A 126 -29.69 12.24 11.35
C PRO A 126 -31.08 11.59 11.31
N THR A 127 -31.72 11.62 10.14
CA THR A 127 -33.05 11.07 9.86
C THR A 127 -33.11 9.55 9.97
N ALA A 128 -32.01 8.82 9.76
CA ALA A 128 -32.02 7.36 9.91
C ALA A 128 -32.19 6.96 11.38
N ARG A 129 -31.54 7.69 12.31
CA ARG A 129 -31.70 7.45 13.74
C ARG A 129 -33.11 7.79 14.22
N GLN A 130 -33.63 8.95 13.79
CA GLN A 130 -34.98 9.38 14.16
C GLN A 130 -36.05 8.40 13.63
N ARG A 131 -35.94 7.96 12.37
CA ARG A 131 -36.84 6.96 11.79
C ARG A 131 -36.77 5.61 12.52
N VAL A 132 -35.58 5.16 12.90
CA VAL A 132 -35.41 3.92 13.67
C VAL A 132 -36.06 4.05 15.05
N LEU A 133 -35.92 5.20 15.72
CA LEU A 133 -36.56 5.44 17.02
C LEU A 133 -38.08 5.54 16.91
N GLU A 134 -38.59 6.18 15.86
CA GLU A 134 -40.02 6.29 15.55
C GLU A 134 -40.63 4.92 15.27
N GLU A 135 -39.98 4.09 14.46
CA GLU A 135 -40.39 2.71 14.18
C GLU A 135 -40.41 1.84 15.44
N ILE A 136 -39.39 1.96 16.30
CA ILE A 136 -39.36 1.25 17.59
C ILE A 136 -40.51 1.72 18.48
N SER A 137 -40.75 3.04 18.55
CA SER A 137 -41.83 3.62 19.36
C SER A 137 -43.21 3.17 18.88
N ASN A 138 -43.44 3.14 17.57
CA ASN A 138 -44.70 2.69 16.97
C ASN A 138 -44.95 1.20 17.27
N ARG A 139 -43.94 0.35 17.14
CA ARG A 139 -44.06 -1.09 17.45
C ARG A 139 -44.39 -1.34 18.91
N VAL A 140 -43.80 -0.58 19.83
CA VAL A 140 -44.12 -0.68 21.27
C VAL A 140 -45.56 -0.23 21.53
N ALA A 141 -46.02 0.85 20.88
CA ALA A 141 -47.39 1.35 21.03
C ALA A 141 -48.44 0.37 20.46
N GLU A 142 -48.12 -0.34 19.38
CA GLU A 142 -48.99 -1.34 18.76
C GLU A 142 -48.88 -2.74 19.42
N GLY A 143 -48.05 -2.90 20.45
CA GLY A 143 -47.81 -4.18 21.12
C GLY A 143 -47.08 -5.21 20.27
N LEU A 144 -46.42 -4.77 19.19
CA LEU A 144 -45.68 -5.60 18.26
C LEU A 144 -44.30 -5.96 18.82
N SER A 145 -43.83 -7.16 18.48
CA SER A 145 -42.52 -7.67 18.91
C SER A 145 -41.38 -6.85 18.34
N LEU A 146 -40.42 -6.51 19.19
CA LEU A 146 -39.15 -5.87 18.82
C LEU A 146 -38.07 -6.86 18.39
N ARG A 147 -38.38 -8.17 18.33
CA ARG A 147 -37.41 -9.19 17.95
C ARG A 147 -37.14 -9.13 16.45
N LEU A 148 -35.86 -9.19 16.09
CA LEU A 148 -35.41 -9.18 14.69
C LEU A 148 -36.04 -10.29 13.84
N SER A 149 -36.33 -11.44 14.45
CA SER A 149 -37.00 -12.57 13.82
C SER A 149 -38.40 -12.25 13.31
N ASP A 150 -39.09 -11.32 13.97
CA ASP A 150 -40.50 -11.01 13.74
C ASP A 150 -40.66 -9.80 12.79
N VAL A 151 -39.55 -9.14 12.47
CA VAL A 151 -39.48 -7.94 11.61
C VAL A 151 -39.16 -8.31 10.15
N ARG A 152 -38.55 -9.47 9.88
CA ARG A 152 -38.19 -9.91 8.53
C ARG A 152 -39.31 -10.76 7.91
N ARG A 153 -40.12 -10.14 7.06
CA ARG A 153 -40.87 -10.80 5.99
C ARG A 153 -40.98 -9.89 4.77
#